data_AF-A0A9E5RQL1-F1
#
_entry.id   AF-A0A9E5RQL1-F1
#
_cell.length_a   1.000
_cell.length_b   1.000
_cell.length_c   1.000
_cell.angle_alpha   90.00
_cell.angle_beta   90.00
_cell.angle_gamma   90.00
#
_symmetry.space_group_name_H-M   'P 1'
#
loop_
_entity.id
_entity.type
_entity.pdbx_description
1 polymer ?
#
loop_
_entity_poly.entity_id
_entity_poly.type
_entity_poly.pdbx_seq_one_letter_code
_entity_poly.pdbx_strand_id
1 'polypeptide(L)'
;MSTTANGGSPVVCPQRYHTVPTTVITQAEQQDRYLKHSELNELASYFSSGTKLMEIAATLTQNAEAIVSAGANRIFVWGAPMAYLEKPPNRKNLPGYNVFPRQRITTAPQEALKQQASFYPFIRIGSVKWWIWGDRS
;
A
#
# COMPACT_ATOMS: atom_id res chain seq x y z
N MET A 1 45.95 -3.38 19.00
CA MET A 1 45.30 -2.23 19.69
C MET A 1 43.93 -2.69 20.15
N SER A 2 43.61 -2.57 21.45
CA SER A 2 42.32 -2.97 22.04
C SER A 2 41.60 -1.71 22.52
N THR A 3 40.36 -1.50 22.10
CA THR A 3 39.56 -0.30 22.43
C THR A 3 38.82 -0.52 23.74
N THR A 4 39.15 0.28 24.77
CA THR A 4 38.64 0.13 26.14
C THR A 4 37.30 0.85 26.39
N ALA A 5 36.73 1.55 25.41
CA ALA A 5 35.45 2.23 25.53
C ALA A 5 34.67 2.20 24.21
N ASN A 6 33.37 1.87 24.27
CA ASN A 6 32.45 1.93 23.13
C ASN A 6 31.39 3.02 23.38
N GLY A 7 31.20 3.92 22.41
CA GLY A 7 30.23 5.02 22.44
C GLY A 7 28.76 4.63 22.19
N GLY A 8 28.42 3.35 22.32
CA GLY A 8 27.11 2.81 21.97
C GLY A 8 26.88 2.68 20.46
N SER A 9 25.85 1.91 20.07
CA SER A 9 25.40 1.78 18.68
C SER A 9 23.94 2.24 18.60
N PRO A 10 23.70 3.54 18.34
CA PRO A 10 22.33 4.03 18.20
C PRO A 10 21.72 3.50 16.89
N VAL A 11 20.41 3.28 16.90
CA VAL A 11 19.67 2.96 15.67
C VAL A 11 19.65 4.21 14.79
N VAL A 12 20.32 4.13 13.64
CA VAL A 12 20.36 5.20 12.63
C VAL A 12 19.63 4.71 11.39
N CYS A 13 18.62 5.46 10.94
CA CYS A 13 17.92 5.21 9.69
C CYS A 13 18.35 6.25 8.64
N PRO A 14 19.26 5.89 7.71
CA PRO A 14 19.71 6.82 6.68
C PRO A 14 18.57 7.19 5.72
N GLN A 15 18.49 8.47 5.34
CA GLN A 15 17.54 8.93 4.32
C GLN A 15 17.95 8.39 2.95
N ARG A 16 17.07 7.63 2.30
CA ARG A 16 17.36 6.98 1.01
C ARG A 16 17.03 7.86 -0.19
N TYR A 17 15.98 8.66 -0.07
CA TYR A 17 15.44 9.49 -1.13
C TYR A 17 14.67 10.64 -0.52
N HIS A 18 14.62 11.73 -1.28
CA HIS A 18 13.81 12.89 -0.95
C HIS A 18 12.57 12.88 -1.84
N THR A 19 11.40 13.02 -1.21
CA THR A 19 10.13 13.19 -1.90
C THR A 19 9.59 14.58 -1.58
N VAL A 20 8.78 15.14 -2.46
CA VAL A 20 8.13 16.45 -2.25
C VAL A 20 7.54 16.61 -0.84
N PRO A 21 6.72 15.67 -0.32
CA PRO A 21 6.18 15.83 1.03
C PRO A 21 7.26 15.78 2.11
N THR A 22 8.26 14.89 1.98
CA THR A 22 9.36 14.83 2.94
C THR A 22 10.15 16.13 2.98
N THR A 23 10.52 16.68 1.82
CA THR A 23 11.34 17.89 1.75
C THR A 23 10.62 19.10 2.32
N VAL A 24 9.36 19.32 1.93
CA VAL A 24 8.55 20.45 2.39
C VAL A 24 8.39 20.43 3.91
N ILE A 25 8.09 19.25 4.48
CA ILE A 25 7.93 19.10 5.93
C ILE A 25 9.26 19.30 6.65
N THR A 26 10.35 18.67 6.18
CA THR A 26 11.67 18.82 6.82
C THR A 26 12.19 20.26 6.76
N GLN A 27 11.86 21.01 5.72
CA GLN A 27 12.27 22.41 5.60
C GLN A 27 11.53 23.31 6.60
N ALA A 28 10.23 23.07 6.81
CA ALA A 28 9.47 23.79 7.83
C ALA A 28 9.95 23.42 9.24
N GLU A 29 10.23 22.14 9.49
CA GLU A 29 10.79 21.62 10.75
C GLU A 29 12.16 22.22 11.08
N GLN A 30 13.08 22.27 10.11
CA GLN A 30 14.41 22.88 10.29
C GLN A 30 14.36 24.36 10.69
N GLN A 31 13.27 25.04 10.36
CA GLN A 31 13.03 26.44 10.67
C GLN A 31 12.17 26.64 11.93
N ASP A 32 11.86 25.55 12.64
CA ASP A 32 10.99 25.51 13.83
C ASP A 32 9.69 26.29 13.63
N ARG A 33 9.07 26.10 12.46
CA ARG A 33 7.83 26.80 12.09
C ARG A 33 6.80 25.86 11.51
N TYR A 34 5.56 26.34 11.52
CA TYR A 34 4.50 25.73 10.75
C TYR A 34 4.67 25.96 9.24
N LEU A 35 4.01 25.09 8.46
CA LEU A 35 3.97 25.20 7.01
C LEU A 35 3.31 26.51 6.60
N LYS A 36 3.90 27.18 5.61
CA LYS A 36 3.35 28.37 4.95
C LYS A 36 2.26 27.96 3.98
N HIS A 37 1.41 28.92 3.62
CA HIS A 37 0.36 28.72 2.63
C HIS A 37 0.92 28.23 1.27
N SER A 38 2.08 28.73 0.84
CA SER A 38 2.73 28.29 -0.40
C SER A 38 3.13 26.81 -0.36
N GLU A 39 3.66 26.35 0.77
CA GLU A 39 4.07 24.96 1.00
C GLU A 39 2.86 24.02 1.05
N LEU A 40 1.76 24.47 1.67
CA LEU A 40 0.50 23.73 1.67
C LEU A 40 -0.07 23.60 0.26
N ASN A 41 0.02 24.66 -0.55
CA ASN A 41 -0.42 24.62 -1.95
C ASN A 41 0.45 23.69 -2.81
N GLU A 42 1.77 23.68 -2.57
CA GLU A 42 2.69 22.74 -3.22
C GLU A 42 2.32 21.28 -2.91
N LEU A 43 2.05 20.97 -1.64
CA LEU A 43 1.60 19.64 -1.23
C LEU A 43 0.26 19.28 -1.88
N ALA A 44 -0.71 20.21 -1.89
CA ALA A 44 -2.01 19.98 -2.52
C ALA A 44 -1.87 19.67 -4.02
N SER A 45 -1.03 20.44 -4.72
CA SER A 45 -0.71 20.21 -6.14
C SER A 45 -0.08 18.83 -6.35
N TYR A 46 0.92 18.47 -5.53
CA TYR A 46 1.56 17.16 -5.59
C TYR A 46 0.56 16.01 -5.42
N PHE A 47 -0.29 16.06 -4.39
CA PHE A 47 -1.29 15.00 -4.15
C PHE A 47 -2.37 14.94 -5.23
N SER A 48 -2.75 16.08 -5.80
CA SER A 48 -3.70 16.12 -6.93
C SER A 48 -3.16 15.39 -8.16
N SER A 49 -1.85 15.43 -8.39
CA SER A 49 -1.18 14.72 -9.49
C SER A 49 -1.00 13.22 -9.25
N GLY A 50 -1.26 12.74 -8.04
CA GLY A 50 -1.00 11.36 -7.63
C GLY A 50 -1.80 10.32 -8.43
N THR A 51 -3.04 10.61 -8.81
CA THR A 51 -3.86 9.70 -9.63
C THR A 51 -3.20 9.41 -10.97
N LYS A 52 -2.73 10.46 -11.64
CA LYS A 52 -2.01 10.37 -12.92
C LYS A 52 -0.68 9.63 -12.78
N LEU A 53 0.07 9.87 -11.71
CA LEU A 53 1.33 9.14 -11.45
C LEU A 53 1.09 7.63 -11.25
N MET A 54 -0.02 7.27 -10.61
CA MET A 54 -0.40 5.87 -10.39
C MET A 54 -0.84 5.19 -11.69
N GLU A 55 -1.54 5.90 -12.57
CA GLU A 55 -1.88 5.41 -13.93
C GLU A 55 -0.62 5.17 -14.77
N ILE A 56 0.34 6.09 -14.72
CA ILE A 56 1.63 5.93 -15.41
C ILE A 56 2.37 4.71 -14.85
N ALA A 57 2.46 4.58 -13.52
CA ALA A 57 3.13 3.45 -12.88
C ALA A 57 2.47 2.10 -13.24
N ALA A 58 1.14 2.05 -13.29
CA ALA A 58 0.41 0.86 -13.72
C ALA A 58 0.71 0.51 -15.18
N THR A 59 0.69 1.50 -16.06
CA THR A 59 0.98 1.32 -17.49
C THR A 59 2.42 0.84 -17.72
N LEU A 60 3.39 1.42 -17.01
CA LEU A 60 4.79 0.98 -17.07
C LEU A 60 4.97 -0.44 -16.53
N THR A 61 4.28 -0.79 -15.46
CA THR A 61 4.35 -2.13 -14.86
C THR A 61 3.76 -3.19 -15.78
N GLN A 62 2.62 -2.89 -16.43
CA GLN A 62 1.97 -3.81 -17.37
C GLN A 62 2.83 -4.04 -18.63
N ASN A 63 3.53 -3.01 -19.11
CA ASN A 63 4.34 -3.08 -20.33
C ASN A 63 5.84 -3.33 -20.06
N ALA A 64 6.22 -3.65 -18.81
CA ALA A 64 7.63 -3.71 -18.41
C ALA A 64 8.46 -4.70 -19.26
N GLU A 65 7.93 -5.88 -19.57
CA GLU A 65 8.63 -6.88 -20.39
C GLU A 65 8.89 -6.37 -21.81
N ALA A 66 7.91 -5.75 -22.44
CA ALA A 66 8.05 -5.19 -23.78
C ALA A 66 9.11 -4.08 -23.79
N ILE A 67 9.08 -3.18 -22.81
CA ILE A 67 10.05 -2.09 -22.66
C ILE A 67 11.47 -2.63 -22.48
N VAL A 68 11.65 -3.59 -21.57
CA VAL A 68 12.96 -4.22 -21.32
C VAL A 68 13.46 -4.96 -22.55
N SER A 69 12.60 -5.73 -23.23
CA SER A 69 12.99 -6.47 -24.44
C SER A 69 13.43 -5.53 -25.58
N ALA A 70 12.70 -4.43 -25.79
CA ALA A 70 13.05 -3.44 -26.80
C ALA A 70 14.37 -2.74 -26.50
N GLY A 71 14.66 -2.45 -25.22
CA GLY A 71 15.96 -1.92 -24.80
C GLY A 71 17.09 -2.92 -24.95
N ALA A 72 16.86 -4.17 -24.54
CA ALA A 72 17.85 -5.23 -24.56
C ALA A 72 18.28 -5.61 -25.99
N ASN A 73 17.33 -5.69 -26.93
CA ASN A 73 17.61 -5.96 -28.35
C ASN A 73 18.48 -4.88 -29.02
N ARG A 74 18.62 -3.69 -28.42
CA ARG A 74 19.50 -2.63 -28.92
C ARG A 74 20.96 -2.76 -28.47
N ILE A 75 21.21 -3.42 -27.33
CA ILE A 75 22.55 -3.50 -26.71
C ILE A 75 23.14 -4.92 -26.77
N PHE A 76 22.30 -5.94 -26.98
CA PHE A 76 22.73 -7.32 -27.14
C PHE A 76 22.45 -7.79 -28.57
N VAL A 77 23.50 -8.22 -29.27
CA VAL A 77 23.46 -8.65 -30.67
C VAL A 77 23.42 -10.18 -30.81
N TRP A 78 23.72 -10.91 -29.73
CA TRP A 78 23.84 -12.37 -29.73
C TRP A 78 22.90 -13.00 -28.71
N GLY A 79 22.08 -13.95 -29.17
CA GLY A 79 21.14 -14.70 -28.33
C GLY A 79 19.82 -13.98 -28.04
N ALA A 80 19.03 -14.52 -27.12
CA ALA A 80 17.77 -13.94 -26.65
C ALA A 80 17.99 -13.25 -25.29
N PRO A 81 18.07 -11.91 -25.22
CA PRO A 81 18.45 -11.20 -23.99
C PRO A 81 17.49 -11.44 -22.82
N MET A 82 16.21 -11.63 -23.14
CA MET A 82 15.16 -11.90 -22.15
C MET A 82 15.32 -13.25 -21.45
N ALA A 83 16.09 -14.20 -22.01
CA ALA A 83 16.34 -15.50 -21.38
C ALA A 83 17.11 -15.38 -20.05
N TYR A 84 17.81 -14.26 -19.85
CA TYR A 84 18.59 -13.99 -18.63
C TYR A 84 17.84 -13.12 -17.61
N LEU A 85 16.59 -12.73 -17.89
CA LEU A 85 15.83 -11.87 -16.99
C LEU A 85 15.24 -12.68 -15.83
N GLU A 86 15.89 -12.62 -14.67
CA GLU A 86 15.35 -13.13 -13.42
C GLU A 86 14.48 -12.06 -12.74
N LYS A 87 13.18 -12.34 -12.58
CA LYS A 87 12.30 -11.44 -11.82
C LYS A 87 12.58 -11.60 -10.33
N PRO A 88 12.66 -10.50 -9.56
CA PRO A 88 12.87 -10.58 -8.13
C PRO A 88 11.74 -11.38 -7.47
N PRO A 89 12.04 -12.14 -6.39
CA PRO A 89 11.05 -12.92 -5.69
C PRO A 89 9.90 -12.01 -5.21
N ASN A 90 8.67 -12.51 -5.35
CA ASN A 90 7.48 -11.77 -4.97
C ASN A 90 7.52 -11.45 -3.47
N ARG A 91 7.84 -10.20 -3.13
CA ARG A 91 8.02 -9.74 -1.74
C ARG A 91 6.79 -9.97 -0.88
N LYS A 92 5.59 -10.10 -1.48
CA LYS A 92 4.34 -10.39 -0.76
C LYS A 92 4.40 -11.66 0.09
N ASN A 93 5.28 -12.61 -0.22
CA ASN A 93 5.39 -13.89 0.48
C ASN A 93 6.63 -13.98 1.41
N LEU A 94 7.37 -12.88 1.63
CA LEU A 94 8.47 -12.85 2.59
C LEU A 94 7.96 -12.46 3.98
N PRO A 95 8.45 -13.10 5.07
CA PRO A 95 8.09 -12.71 6.43
C PRO A 95 8.45 -11.24 6.66
N GLY A 96 7.47 -10.44 7.10
CA GLY A 96 7.60 -8.99 7.31
C GLY A 96 7.15 -8.10 6.13
N TYR A 97 6.73 -8.66 5.00
CA TYR A 97 6.26 -7.93 3.81
C TYR A 97 4.77 -8.18 3.48
N ASN A 98 4.00 -8.63 4.47
CA ASN A 98 2.55 -8.74 4.34
C ASN A 98 1.97 -7.33 4.20
N VAL A 99 1.59 -6.98 2.97
CA VAL A 99 0.85 -5.76 2.68
C VAL A 99 -0.40 -5.80 3.53
N PHE A 100 -0.57 -4.90 4.50
CA PHE A 100 -1.87 -4.74 5.16
C PHE A 100 -2.91 -4.48 4.07
N PRO A 101 -3.85 -5.41 3.80
CA PRO A 101 -4.90 -5.11 2.87
C PRO A 101 -5.74 -4.02 3.53
N ARG A 102 -5.79 -2.83 2.93
CA ARG A 102 -6.85 -1.87 3.23
C ARG A 102 -8.15 -2.58 2.87
N GLN A 103 -8.79 -3.19 3.87
CA GLN A 103 -10.10 -3.81 3.70
C GLN A 103 -11.03 -2.71 3.20
N ARG A 104 -11.33 -2.75 1.90
CA ARG A 104 -12.50 -2.09 1.37
C ARG A 104 -13.65 -2.82 2.07
N ILE A 105 -14.38 -2.12 2.95
CA ILE A 105 -15.71 -2.56 3.36
C ILE A 105 -16.58 -2.42 2.10
N THR A 106 -16.47 -3.38 1.19
CA THR A 106 -17.42 -3.56 0.10
C THR A 106 -18.39 -4.60 0.57
N THR A 107 -19.56 -4.11 0.95
CA THR A 107 -20.75 -4.86 1.31
C THR A 107 -20.99 -5.95 0.26
N ALA A 108 -20.89 -7.22 0.67
CA ALA A 108 -21.52 -8.34 -0.04
C ALA A 108 -22.53 -8.97 0.94
N PRO A 109 -23.77 -8.45 1.03
CA PRO A 109 -24.73 -8.94 2.01
C PRO A 109 -25.49 -10.19 1.54
N GLN A 110 -25.27 -10.71 0.33
CA GLN A 110 -26.20 -11.68 -0.28
C GLN A 110 -25.79 -13.15 -0.07
N GLU A 111 -24.51 -13.46 0.11
CA GLU A 111 -24.08 -14.87 0.29
C GLU A 111 -24.08 -15.31 1.76
N ALA A 112 -23.84 -14.38 2.69
CA ALA A 112 -23.86 -14.66 4.14
C ALA A 112 -25.28 -14.98 4.66
N LEU A 113 -26.33 -14.43 4.03
CA LEU A 113 -27.72 -14.67 4.45
C LEU A 113 -28.23 -16.07 4.07
N LYS A 114 -27.62 -16.76 3.10
CA LYS A 114 -28.03 -18.12 2.73
C LYS A 114 -27.51 -19.17 3.71
N GLN A 115 -26.36 -18.94 4.35
CA GLN A 115 -25.78 -19.90 5.28
C GLN A 115 -26.40 -19.82 6.69
N GLN A 116 -26.89 -18.64 7.11
CA GLN A 116 -27.57 -18.48 8.40
C GLN A 116 -29.01 -19.02 8.43
N ALA A 117 -29.66 -19.19 7.28
CA ALA A 117 -31.01 -19.75 7.20
C ALA A 117 -31.07 -21.26 7.50
N SER A 118 -29.93 -21.96 7.54
CA SER A 118 -29.88 -23.41 7.76
C SER A 118 -29.78 -23.84 9.23
N PHE A 119 -29.73 -22.89 10.19
CA PHE A 119 -29.35 -23.20 11.58
C PHE A 119 -30.44 -22.98 12.65
N TYR A 120 -31.72 -22.90 12.28
CA TYR A 120 -32.80 -22.88 13.27
C TYR A 120 -33.82 -23.99 13.02
N PRO A 121 -34.11 -24.88 14.00
CA PRO A 121 -35.24 -25.77 13.89
C PRO A 121 -36.53 -24.96 13.95
N PHE A 122 -37.34 -25.09 12.91
CA PHE A 122 -38.68 -24.54 12.80
C PHE A 122 -39.61 -25.27 13.79
N ILE A 123 -39.81 -24.71 14.99
CA ILE A 123 -40.92 -25.11 15.87
C ILE A 123 -42.16 -24.36 15.39
N ARG A 124 -43.08 -25.10 14.78
CA ARG A 124 -44.38 -24.62 14.33
C ARG A 124 -45.38 -24.74 15.48
N ILE A 125 -45.63 -23.64 16.19
CA ILE A 125 -46.85 -23.50 17.00
C ILE A 125 -47.39 -22.09 16.74
N GLY A 126 -48.67 -22.05 16.34
CA GLY A 126 -49.61 -20.92 16.39
C GLY A 126 -49.10 -19.50 16.14
N SER A 127 -49.61 -18.89 15.07
CA SER A 127 -49.64 -17.46 14.80
C SER A 127 -49.43 -16.56 16.02
N VAL A 128 -48.36 -15.76 16.03
CA VAL A 128 -48.33 -14.34 16.46
C VAL A 128 -46.89 -13.82 16.32
N LYS A 129 -46.77 -12.62 15.73
CA LYS A 129 -45.52 -11.94 15.36
C LYS A 129 -45.27 -10.83 16.38
N TRP A 130 -44.18 -10.91 17.16
CA TRP A 130 -43.70 -9.80 17.99
C TRP A 130 -42.21 -9.55 17.73
N TRP A 131 -41.90 -8.32 17.32
CA TRP A 131 -40.55 -7.76 17.39
C TRP A 131 -40.43 -7.05 18.75
N ILE A 132 -39.47 -7.43 19.58
CA ILE A 132 -39.10 -6.69 20.79
C ILE A 132 -37.83 -5.89 20.46
N TRP A 133 -37.98 -4.57 20.36
CA TRP A 133 -36.88 -3.61 20.31
C TRP A 133 -36.46 -3.33 21.77
N GLY A 134 -35.18 -3.49 22.08
CA GLY A 134 -34.65 -3.27 23.42
C GLY A 134 -34.33 -1.79 23.65
N ASP A 135 -34.86 -1.26 24.76
CA ASP A 135 -34.43 0.01 25.35
C ASP A 135 -33.63 -0.32 26.62
N ARG A 136 -32.43 0.23 26.75
CA ARG A 136 -31.57 0.09 27.94
C ARG A 136 -30.97 1.44 28.29
N SER A 137 -31.44 2.00 29.40
CA SER A 137 -30.60 2.70 30.39
C SER A 137 -29.65 1.71 31.05
#